data_AF-A0A954J3I1-F1
#
_entry.id   AF-A0A954J3I1-F1
#
_cell.length_a   1.000
_cell.length_b   1.000
_cell.length_c   1.000
_cell.angle_alpha   90.00
_cell.angle_beta   90.00
_cell.angle_gamma   90.00
#
_symmetry.space_group_name_H-M   'P 1'
#
loop_
_entity.id
_entity.type
_entity.pdbx_description
1 polymer ?
#
loop_
_entity_poly.entity_id
_entity_poly.type
_entity_poly.pdbx_seq_one_letter_code
_entity_poly.pdbx_strand_id
1 'polypeptide(L)'
;FFVSGARPNQPGVLIQGATQVVTPFRDGILCTGNPTERLETIFTDATGAGASASSIVTEGAVSVGDTRVYQFWYRDPQLSPCGTGSNFTSGLSVDWQ
;
A
#
# COMPACT_ATOMS: atom_id res chain seq x y z
N PHE A 1 3.38 3.81 9.20
CA PHE A 1 2.38 4.01 8.12
C PHE A 1 0.99 3.89 8.72
N PHE A 2 0.05 4.74 8.30
CA PHE A 2 -1.35 4.72 8.76
C PHE A 2 -2.28 4.83 7.56
N VAL A 3 -3.35 4.05 7.56
CA VAL A 3 -4.44 4.10 6.58
C VAL A 3 -5.77 4.26 7.31
N SER A 4 -6.69 5.01 6.72
CA SER A 4 -8.06 5.16 7.19
C SER A 4 -9.04 5.06 6.02
N GLY A 5 -10.31 4.75 6.33
CA GLY A 5 -11.37 4.62 5.32
C GLY A 5 -11.24 3.40 4.40
N ALA A 6 -10.36 2.45 4.74
CA ALA A 6 -10.33 1.14 4.08
C ALA A 6 -11.53 0.29 4.55
N ARG A 7 -11.74 -0.87 3.94
CA ARG A 7 -12.86 -1.74 4.32
C ARG A 7 -12.66 -2.28 5.75
N PRO A 8 -13.59 -2.07 6.69
CA PRO A 8 -13.44 -2.52 8.08
C PRO A 8 -13.22 -4.03 8.24
N ASN A 9 -12.43 -4.40 9.25
CA ASN A 9 -12.13 -5.79 9.61
C ASN A 9 -11.61 -6.66 8.45
N GLN A 10 -10.81 -6.09 7.55
CA GLN A 10 -10.18 -6.81 6.45
C GLN A 10 -8.65 -6.69 6.51
N PRO A 11 -7.92 -7.71 6.01
CA PRO A 11 -6.50 -7.58 5.76
C PRO A 11 -6.26 -6.72 4.51
N GLY A 12 -5.25 -5.87 4.58
CA GLY A 12 -4.63 -5.20 3.44
C GLY A 12 -3.11 -5.34 3.49
N VAL A 13 -2.43 -4.89 2.45
CA VAL A 13 -0.97 -5.08 2.32
C VAL A 13 -0.31 -3.74 2.05
N LEU A 14 0.63 -3.36 2.91
CA LEU A 14 1.55 -2.26 2.65
C LEU A 14 2.63 -2.75 1.70
N ILE A 15 2.81 -2.04 0.59
CA ILE A 15 3.83 -2.33 -0.40
C ILE A 15 4.74 -1.12 -0.62
N GLN A 16 5.95 -1.41 -1.09
CA GLN A 16 6.90 -0.41 -1.54
C GLN A 16 7.47 -0.72 -2.92
N GLY A 17 8.12 0.25 -3.54
CA GLY A 17 9.00 0.04 -4.68
C GLY A 17 10.01 1.17 -4.86
N ALA A 18 11.04 0.95 -5.66
CA ALA A 18 12.11 1.93 -5.86
C ALA A 18 11.81 2.95 -6.98
N THR A 19 10.79 2.69 -7.80
CA THR A 19 10.37 3.58 -8.89
C THR A 19 8.87 3.81 -8.86
N GLN A 20 8.47 5.01 -9.30
CA GLN A 20 7.08 5.31 -9.55
C GLN A 20 6.69 4.82 -10.95
N VAL A 21 5.64 4.02 -11.02
CA VAL A 21 5.07 3.50 -12.27
C VAL A 21 3.58 3.86 -12.35
N VAL A 22 2.94 3.54 -13.47
CA VAL A 22 1.48 3.70 -13.66
C VAL A 22 0.98 2.48 -14.39
N THR A 23 0.69 1.41 -13.63
CA THR A 23 0.25 0.13 -14.20
C THR A 23 -1.15 -0.18 -13.70
N PRO A 24 -2.16 -0.29 -14.58
CA PRO A 24 -3.49 -0.75 -14.18
C PRO A 24 -3.40 -2.12 -13.50
N PHE A 25 -3.97 -2.23 -12.30
CA PHE A 25 -4.04 -3.49 -11.57
C PHE A 25 -5.37 -3.57 -10.85
N ARG A 26 -6.20 -4.54 -11.25
CA ARG A 26 -7.57 -4.69 -10.75
C ARG A 26 -8.33 -3.37 -10.95
N ASP A 27 -8.95 -2.83 -9.89
CA ASP A 27 -9.75 -1.60 -9.97
C ASP A 27 -8.91 -0.34 -9.76
N GLY A 28 -7.59 -0.50 -9.58
CA GLY A 28 -6.67 0.57 -9.22
C GLY A 28 -5.49 0.70 -10.17
N ILE A 29 -4.57 1.55 -9.73
CA ILE A 29 -3.28 1.76 -10.37
C ILE A 29 -2.20 1.34 -9.38
N LEU A 30 -1.38 0.38 -9.79
CA LEU A 30 -0.12 0.10 -9.14
C LEU A 30 0.86 1.22 -9.52
N CYS A 31 1.29 1.97 -8.51
CA CYS A 31 2.24 3.07 -8.62
C CYS A 31 3.65 2.72 -8.15
N THR A 32 3.85 1.54 -7.54
CA THR A 32 5.17 1.09 -7.08
C THR A 32 5.77 0.08 -8.06
N GLY A 33 7.05 0.23 -8.39
CA GLY A 33 7.73 -0.66 -9.32
C GLY A 33 9.23 -0.80 -9.07
N ASN A 34 9.78 -1.85 -9.68
CA ASN A 34 11.21 -2.15 -9.84
C ASN A 34 12.07 -2.10 -8.55
N PRO A 35 12.01 -3.13 -7.68
CA PRO A 35 10.96 -4.15 -7.55
C PRO A 35 9.73 -3.62 -6.80
N THR A 36 8.64 -4.38 -6.81
CA THR A 36 7.50 -4.15 -5.91
C THR A 36 7.58 -5.16 -4.77
N GLU A 37 7.69 -4.68 -3.55
CA GLU A 37 7.90 -5.51 -2.35
C GLU A 37 6.73 -5.34 -1.37
N ARG A 38 6.41 -6.43 -0.66
CA ARG A 38 5.39 -6.42 0.41
C ARG A 38 6.09 -6.25 1.74
N LEU A 39 5.72 -5.21 2.47
CA LEU A 39 6.30 -4.89 3.77
C LEU A 39 5.54 -5.54 4.91
N GLU A 40 4.23 -5.38 4.93
CA GLU A 40 3.42 -5.81 6.06
C GLU A 40 1.98 -6.09 5.63
N THR A 41 1.35 -7.08 6.27
CA THR A 41 -0.10 -7.25 6.21
C THR A 41 -0.72 -6.52 7.39
N ILE A 42 -1.52 -5.50 7.11
CA ILE A 42 -2.18 -4.67 8.12
C ILE A 42 -3.66 -5.07 8.17
N PHE A 43 -4.15 -5.42 9.36
CA PHE A 43 -5.57 -5.63 9.60
C PHE A 43 -6.21 -4.32 9.99
N THR A 44 -7.26 -3.93 9.26
CA THR A 44 -8.03 -2.74 9.59
C THR A 44 -9.02 -3.03 10.72
N ASP A 45 -9.24 -2.08 11.60
CA ASP A 45 -10.24 -2.17 12.66
C ASP A 45 -11.69 -1.98 12.16
N ALA A 46 -12.64 -1.88 13.09
CA ALA A 46 -14.06 -1.69 12.81
C ALA A 46 -14.39 -0.34 12.12
N THR A 47 -13.46 0.62 12.14
CA THR A 47 -13.59 1.91 11.44
C THR A 47 -12.91 1.92 10.08
N GLY A 48 -12.23 0.83 9.70
CA GLY A 48 -11.44 0.78 8.48
C GLY A 48 -10.07 1.45 8.62
N ALA A 49 -9.61 1.69 9.85
CA ALA A 49 -8.31 2.24 10.13
C ALA A 49 -7.30 1.12 10.41
N GLY A 50 -6.05 1.31 9.99
CA GLY A 50 -4.97 0.36 10.23
C GLY A 50 -3.64 1.07 10.30
N ALA A 51 -2.74 0.56 11.14
CA ALA A 51 -1.38 1.08 11.26
C ALA A 51 -0.38 -0.06 11.10
N SER A 52 0.75 0.26 10.47
CA SER A 52 1.91 -0.62 10.43
C SER A 52 2.51 -0.72 11.84
N ALA A 53 2.71 -1.94 12.33
CA ALA A 53 3.35 -2.21 13.61
C ALA A 53 4.86 -2.46 13.45
N SER A 54 5.28 -2.83 12.23
CA SER A 54 6.68 -3.05 11.89
C SER A 54 7.40 -1.77 11.46
N SER A 55 8.73 -1.78 11.57
CA SER A 55 9.58 -0.70 11.06
C SER A 55 9.64 -0.75 9.53
N ILE A 56 9.09 0.27 8.86
CA ILE A 56 9.14 0.40 7.40
C ILE A 56 10.58 0.41 6.89
N VAL A 57 11.48 1.06 7.62
CA VAL A 57 12.91 1.13 7.25
C VAL A 57 13.54 -0.25 7.29
N THR A 58 13.22 -1.05 8.31
CA THR A 58 13.77 -2.39 8.49
C THR A 58 13.18 -3.39 7.50
N GLU A 59 11.85 -3.46 7.38
CA GLU A 59 11.18 -4.38 6.46
C GLU A 59 11.45 -4.01 4.99
N GLY A 60 11.60 -2.72 4.71
CA GLY A 60 11.83 -2.20 3.38
C GLY A 60 13.30 -2.04 2.99
N ALA A 61 14.23 -2.47 3.83
CA ALA A 61 15.68 -2.31 3.62
C ALA A 61 16.06 -0.91 3.12
N VAL A 62 15.46 0.11 3.73
CA VAL A 62 15.60 1.51 3.29
C VAL A 62 16.85 2.10 3.90
N SER A 63 17.64 2.78 3.08
CA SER A 63 18.84 3.52 3.48
C SER A 63 18.67 5.01 3.27
N VAL A 64 19.49 5.81 3.97
CA VAL A 64 19.58 7.25 3.71
C VAL A 64 19.97 7.49 2.26
N GLY A 65 19.28 8.42 1.60
CA GLY A 65 19.42 8.72 0.17
C GLY A 65 18.49 7.91 -0.73
N ASP A 66 17.78 6.91 -0.22
CA ASP A 66 16.80 6.17 -1.01
C ASP A 66 15.52 6.99 -1.24
N THR A 67 15.02 6.95 -2.46
CA THR A 67 13.63 7.27 -2.76
C THR A 67 12.82 5.98 -2.81
N ARG A 68 11.70 5.94 -2.10
CA ARG A 68 10.77 4.81 -2.08
C ARG A 68 9.35 5.28 -2.32
N VAL A 69 8.60 4.52 -3.10
CA VAL A 69 7.16 4.75 -3.35
C VAL A 69 6.37 3.74 -2.56
N TYR A 70 5.42 4.20 -1.74
CA TYR A 70 4.57 3.37 -0.90
C TYR A 70 3.12 3.38 -1.41
N GLN A 71 2.46 2.24 -1.29
CA GLN A 71 1.02 2.11 -1.52
C GLN A 71 0.42 1.09 -0.57
N PHE A 72 -0.88 1.20 -0.35
CA PHE A 72 -1.65 0.20 0.37
C PHE A 72 -2.65 -0.48 -0.55
N TRP A 73 -2.58 -1.80 -0.59
CA TRP A 73 -3.57 -2.65 -1.22
C TRP A 73 -4.69 -2.96 -0.23
N TYR A 74 -5.94 -2.83 -0.65
CA TYR A 74 -7.10 -3.15 0.19
C TYR A 74 -8.18 -3.91 -0.58
N ARG A 75 -8.98 -4.67 0.15
CA ARG A 75 -10.12 -5.43 -0.39
C ARG A 75 -11.28 -4.50 -0.72
N ASP A 76 -11.83 -4.68 -1.92
CA ASP A 76 -13.03 -3.98 -2.36
C ASP A 76 -13.94 -4.86 -3.24
N PRO A 77 -14.60 -5.88 -2.66
CA PRO A 77 -15.48 -6.79 -3.40
C PRO A 77 -16.87 -6.23 -3.73
N GLN A 78 -17.29 -5.10 -3.16
CA GLN A 78 -18.69 -4.62 -3.28
C GLN A 78 -18.82 -3.10 -3.48
N LEU A 79 -17.76 -2.31 -3.31
CA LEU A 79 -17.81 -0.85 -3.43
C LEU A 79 -17.09 -0.33 -4.68
N SER A 80 -16.30 -1.19 -5.35
CA SER A 80 -15.63 -0.84 -6.58
C SER A 80 -16.61 -0.81 -7.78
N PRO A 81 -16.64 0.27 -8.58
CA PRO A 81 -17.44 0.36 -9.80
C PRO A 81 -17.09 -0.72 -10.85
N CYS A 82 -15.84 -1.19 -10.84
CA CYS A 82 -15.33 -2.17 -11.81
C CYS A 82 -15.41 -3.62 -11.29
N GLY A 83 -15.66 -3.82 -9.99
CA GLY A 83 -16.00 -5.11 -9.41
C GLY A 83 -14.90 -6.17 -9.43
N THR A 84 -13.63 -5.82 -9.62
CA THR A 84 -12.53 -6.81 -9.64
C THR A 84 -11.97 -7.15 -8.25
N GLY A 85 -12.53 -6.57 -7.19
CA GLY A 85 -12.47 -7.11 -5.83
C GLY A 85 -11.38 -6.55 -4.91
N SER A 86 -10.49 -5.69 -5.43
CA SER A 86 -9.52 -4.94 -4.63
C SER A 86 -8.92 -3.79 -5.42
N ASN A 87 -8.35 -2.84 -4.69
CA ASN A 87 -7.84 -1.59 -5.22
C ASN A 87 -6.56 -1.17 -4.46
N PHE A 88 -5.90 -0.13 -4.96
CA PHE A 88 -4.74 0.51 -4.35
C PHE A 88 -5.06 1.95 -3.94
N THR A 89 -4.40 2.44 -2.90
CA THR A 89 -4.36 3.88 -2.60
C THR A 89 -3.53 4.64 -3.63
N SER A 90 -3.54 5.98 -3.57
CA SER A 90 -2.52 6.78 -4.25
C SER A 90 -1.11 6.36 -3.82
N GLY A 91 -0.15 6.43 -4.75
CA GLY A 91 1.26 6.26 -4.44
C GLY A 91 1.81 7.46 -3.68
N LEU A 92 2.60 7.20 -2.64
CA LEU A 92 3.32 8.20 -1.88
C LEU A 92 4.82 8.01 -2.09
N SER A 93 5.48 8.95 -2.77
CA SER A 93 6.94 8.98 -2.87
C SER A 93 7.54 9.63 -1.63
N VAL A 94 8.55 9.01 -1.04
CA VAL A 94 9.27 9.51 0.13
C VAL A 94 10.76 9.43 -0.16
N ASP A 95 11.44 10.56 0.03
CA ASP A 95 12.89 10.65 0.03
C ASP A 95 13.39 10.49 1.46
N TRP A 96 14.16 9.45 1.72
CA TRP A 96 14.70 9.16 3.04
C TRP A 96 16.02 9.89 3.23
N GLN A 97 16.09 10.80 4.20
CA GLN A 97 17.24 11.66 4.50
C GLN A 97 17.85 11.37 5.87
#